data_AF-A0AAD7H1M9-F1
#
_entry.id   AF-A0AAD7H1M9-F1
#
_cell.length_a   1.000
_cell.length_b   1.000
_cell.length_c   1.000
_cell.angle_alpha   90.00
_cell.angle_beta   90.00
_cell.angle_gamma   90.00
#
_symmetry.space_group_name_H-M   'P 1'
#
loop_
_entity.id
_entity.type
_entity.pdbx_description
1 polymer ?
#
loop_
_entity_poly.entity_id
_entity_poly.type
_entity_poly.pdbx_seq_one_letter_code
_entity_poly.pdbx_strand_id
1 'polypeptide(L)'
;MESDAIVENLGVLFKYLDDSRARVAELKKELEHKRLDTAFFTKRDARRIQDLEVEKEALTKQVAACKEQLKLKQESRQFLEFDKELLDQEVVLLREKLKVKEESREVRLEPRVDELPNTVLSETRMAVMSERQLKVALEEKCLSLETRVKESAQLASTAMRERIEADKALEENRRECGVRAEKIQDLQRTYDELKTAYRATLSERDTLIKTRDRETQVHALNMGDLQQECDQLESANFVLAAEKNTLIKTCEALQSSNSVALAEKVSLAEAHNLATTKLRGKYDALKGDKKVWRAACTQFESKMETDKEELQQTLRDMIELVGSIEKQSQGQGVNAQQELAEAQKRHRHYMGNLPVPPCNLGEQPEPVRLKERDLHAYLSEFQDPSWTSLSDRIVCLIGRVNISAKFHYVAYGPTSCYDRPTNKWIEGSDLASSHGGTRELFIGCKAGVEYVGSYRCHNLDALHPGGTQIPSNISASKILDIALGVRRPTEQVVRRRYLDGQIKVVATGLEYVGFNNQLYDFLRKRIADDRAELHDVTQLGKRKACDAGLRQGAKTKFRKTS
;
A
#
# COMPACT_ATOMS: atom_id res chain seq x y z
N MET A 1 -11.26 16.71 6.22
CA MET A 1 -10.26 17.42 7.05
C MET A 1 -9.49 18.46 6.25
N GLU A 2 -8.62 18.13 5.28
CA GLU A 2 -7.89 19.17 4.51
C GLU A 2 -8.76 19.94 3.49
N SER A 3 -9.82 19.34 2.94
CA SER A 3 -10.75 20.04 2.05
C SER A 3 -11.55 21.12 2.80
N ASP A 4 -11.86 20.87 4.07
CA ASP A 4 -12.67 21.77 4.90
C ASP A 4 -11.86 23.04 5.24
N ALA A 5 -10.56 22.88 5.51
CA ALA A 5 -9.64 24.01 5.73
C ALA A 5 -9.45 24.91 4.49
N ILE A 6 -9.52 24.35 3.27
CA ILE A 6 -9.45 25.13 2.03
C ILE A 6 -10.76 25.89 1.80
N VAL A 7 -11.91 25.26 2.08
CA VAL A 7 -13.22 25.91 1.98
C VAL A 7 -13.36 27.05 3.00
N GLU A 8 -12.87 26.83 4.22
CA GLU A 8 -12.87 27.86 5.27
C GLU A 8 -11.96 29.05 4.92
N ASN A 9 -10.75 28.79 4.40
CA ASN A 9 -9.85 29.83 3.90
C ASN A 9 -10.43 30.59 2.68
N LEU A 10 -11.13 29.90 1.77
CA LEU A 10 -11.84 30.53 0.67
C LEU A 10 -12.96 31.44 1.18
N GLY A 11 -13.71 31.01 2.19
CA GLY A 11 -14.76 31.82 2.82
C GLY A 11 -14.23 33.13 3.41
N VAL A 12 -13.09 33.07 4.09
CA VAL A 12 -12.41 34.27 4.65
C VAL A 12 -11.92 35.19 3.52
N LEU A 13 -11.31 34.64 2.46
CA LEU A 13 -10.83 35.41 1.31
C LEU A 13 -11.97 36.06 0.52
N PHE A 14 -13.11 35.37 0.35
CA PHE A 14 -14.30 35.96 -0.30
C PHE A 14 -14.87 37.12 0.50
N LYS A 15 -15.00 36.96 1.82
CA LYS A 15 -15.45 38.04 2.70
C LYS A 15 -14.54 39.25 2.60
N TYR A 16 -13.22 39.05 2.61
CA TYR A 16 -12.25 40.13 2.47
C TYR A 16 -12.30 40.81 1.09
N LEU A 17 -12.53 40.04 0.03
CA LEU A 17 -12.70 40.56 -1.32
C LEU A 17 -13.99 41.40 -1.46
N ASP A 18 -15.08 40.96 -0.83
CA ASP A 18 -16.37 41.66 -0.85
C ASP A 18 -16.31 42.93 -0.01
N ASP A 19 -15.68 42.90 1.17
CA ASP A 19 -15.42 44.08 2.00
C ASP A 19 -14.54 45.10 1.25
N SER A 20 -13.49 44.64 0.55
CA SER A 20 -12.63 45.49 -0.28
C SER A 20 -13.41 46.10 -1.46
N ARG A 21 -14.27 45.32 -2.14
CA ARG A 21 -15.14 45.83 -3.22
C ARG A 21 -16.13 46.87 -2.72
N ALA A 22 -16.77 46.62 -1.58
CA ALA A 22 -17.70 47.55 -0.95
C ALA A 22 -17.00 48.86 -0.60
N ARG A 23 -15.79 48.79 -0.03
CA ARG A 23 -15.00 49.96 0.34
C ARG A 23 -14.51 50.77 -0.86
N VAL A 24 -14.12 50.11 -1.94
CA VAL A 24 -13.78 50.79 -3.21
C VAL A 24 -15.01 51.46 -3.82
N ALA A 25 -16.19 50.83 -3.75
CA ALA A 25 -17.44 51.41 -4.24
C ALA A 25 -17.87 52.62 -3.42
N GLU A 26 -17.76 52.54 -2.09
CA GLU A 26 -18.05 53.64 -1.16
C GLU A 26 -17.12 54.82 -1.38
N LEU A 27 -15.80 54.57 -1.51
CA LEU A 27 -14.83 55.61 -1.83
C LEU A 27 -15.07 56.24 -3.20
N LYS A 28 -15.49 55.47 -4.22
CA LYS A 28 -15.87 56.00 -5.54
C LYS A 28 -17.13 56.87 -5.45
N LYS A 29 -18.11 56.49 -4.63
CA LYS A 29 -19.34 57.25 -4.38
C LYS A 29 -19.06 58.55 -3.60
N GLU A 30 -18.20 58.51 -2.59
CA GLU A 30 -17.70 59.71 -1.91
C GLU A 30 -16.94 60.63 -2.88
N LEU A 31 -16.19 60.06 -3.82
CA LEU A 31 -15.40 60.79 -4.80
C LEU A 31 -16.28 61.47 -5.87
N GLU A 32 -17.40 60.83 -6.26
CA GLU A 32 -18.43 61.46 -7.10
C GLU A 32 -19.17 62.57 -6.34
N HIS A 33 -19.49 62.37 -5.06
CA HIS A 33 -20.17 63.38 -4.25
C HIS A 33 -19.27 64.60 -3.97
N LYS A 34 -17.97 64.40 -3.72
CA LYS A 34 -16.96 65.45 -3.53
C LYS A 34 -16.51 66.12 -4.83
N ARG A 35 -16.74 65.50 -6.00
CA ARG A 35 -16.55 66.15 -7.31
C ARG A 35 -17.59 67.23 -7.60
N LEU A 36 -18.77 67.15 -6.98
CA LEU A 36 -19.84 68.15 -7.09
C LEU A 36 -19.60 69.38 -6.19
N ASP A 37 -18.82 69.24 -5.11
CA ASP A 37 -18.44 70.33 -4.19
C ASP A 37 -16.92 70.59 -4.21
N THR A 38 -16.47 71.45 -5.13
CA THR A 38 -15.19 72.20 -5.16
C THR A 38 -13.88 71.56 -4.62
N ALA A 39 -12.92 71.37 -5.54
CA ALA A 39 -11.49 71.74 -5.48
C ALA A 39 -10.56 71.26 -4.34
N PHE A 40 -10.83 70.16 -3.63
CA PHE A 40 -9.79 69.49 -2.81
C PHE A 40 -9.64 68.02 -3.19
N PHE A 41 -8.98 67.79 -4.34
CA PHE A 41 -8.52 66.46 -4.72
C PHE A 41 -7.04 66.32 -4.35
N THR A 42 -6.74 65.66 -3.24
CA THR A 42 -5.34 65.46 -2.86
C THR A 42 -4.75 64.28 -3.62
N LYS A 43 -3.51 64.43 -4.10
CA LYS A 43 -2.71 63.36 -4.73
C LYS A 43 -2.61 62.08 -3.87
N ARG A 44 -2.93 62.19 -2.57
CA ARG A 44 -2.98 61.11 -1.57
C ARG A 44 -4.20 60.21 -1.77
N ASP A 45 -5.37 60.75 -2.05
CA ASP A 45 -6.60 59.97 -2.23
C ASP A 45 -6.59 59.18 -3.54
N ALA A 46 -6.02 59.77 -4.60
CA ALA A 46 -5.78 59.09 -5.87
C ALA A 46 -4.82 57.89 -5.72
N ARG A 47 -3.75 58.05 -4.94
CA ARG A 47 -2.81 56.96 -4.64
C ARG A 47 -3.47 55.87 -3.81
N ARG A 48 -4.28 56.24 -2.82
CA ARG A 48 -4.99 55.26 -1.98
C ARG A 48 -5.97 54.41 -2.77
N ILE A 49 -6.66 54.98 -3.76
CA ILE A 49 -7.52 54.22 -4.67
C ILE A 49 -6.69 53.29 -5.56
N GLN A 50 -5.56 53.77 -6.08
CA GLN A 50 -4.66 52.96 -6.90
C GLN A 50 -4.08 51.77 -6.11
N ASP A 51 -3.65 51.98 -4.86
CA ASP A 51 -3.13 50.92 -3.99
C ASP A 51 -4.21 49.86 -3.69
N LEU A 52 -5.45 50.30 -3.41
CA LEU A 52 -6.60 49.40 -3.20
C LEU A 52 -6.99 48.64 -4.47
N GLU A 53 -6.84 49.23 -5.66
CA GLU A 53 -7.08 48.54 -6.92
C GLU A 53 -6.01 47.48 -7.22
N VAL A 54 -4.75 47.73 -6.86
CA VAL A 54 -3.67 46.73 -6.94
C VAL A 54 -3.90 45.59 -5.95
N GLU A 55 -4.30 45.89 -4.71
CA GLU A 55 -4.63 44.88 -3.70
C GLU A 55 -5.83 44.02 -4.13
N LYS A 56 -6.89 44.64 -4.68
CA LYS A 56 -8.04 43.94 -5.26
C LYS A 56 -7.61 42.99 -6.39
N GLU A 57 -6.71 43.41 -7.27
CA GLU A 57 -6.23 42.57 -8.38
C GLU A 57 -5.40 41.38 -7.85
N ALA A 58 -4.55 41.61 -6.85
CA ALA A 58 -3.78 40.55 -6.19
C ALA A 58 -4.68 39.52 -5.50
N LEU A 59 -5.68 39.97 -4.73
CA LEU A 59 -6.67 39.10 -4.08
C LEU A 59 -7.51 38.33 -5.11
N THR A 60 -7.88 38.96 -6.23
CA THR A 60 -8.61 38.30 -7.32
C THR A 60 -7.79 37.16 -7.93
N LYS A 61 -6.48 37.37 -8.14
CA LYS A 61 -5.57 36.33 -8.63
C LYS A 61 -5.40 35.19 -7.61
N GLN A 62 -5.33 35.51 -6.32
CA GLN A 62 -5.22 34.51 -5.25
C GLN A 62 -6.49 33.66 -5.13
N VAL A 63 -7.67 34.27 -5.21
CA VAL A 63 -8.96 33.55 -5.22
C VAL A 63 -9.08 32.65 -6.46
N ALA A 64 -8.62 33.11 -7.64
CA ALA A 64 -8.59 32.29 -8.84
C ALA A 64 -7.67 31.06 -8.69
N ALA A 65 -6.48 31.25 -8.10
CA ALA A 65 -5.56 30.14 -7.83
C ALA A 65 -6.13 29.11 -6.83
N CYS A 66 -6.79 29.57 -5.76
CA CYS A 66 -7.44 28.67 -4.80
C CYS A 66 -8.64 27.93 -5.41
N LYS A 67 -9.40 28.56 -6.31
CA LYS A 67 -10.48 27.88 -7.06
C LYS A 67 -9.95 26.76 -7.95
N GLU A 68 -8.84 26.98 -8.65
CA GLU A 68 -8.20 25.94 -9.48
C GLU A 68 -7.67 24.78 -8.62
N GLN A 69 -7.08 25.06 -7.45
CA GLN A 69 -6.67 24.02 -6.51
C GLN A 69 -7.85 23.22 -5.94
N LEU A 70 -8.97 23.89 -5.63
CA LEU A 70 -10.19 23.22 -5.19
C LEU A 70 -10.76 22.32 -6.30
N LYS A 71 -10.77 22.82 -7.54
CA LYS A 71 -11.22 22.07 -8.72
C LYS A 71 -10.38 20.81 -8.96
N LEU A 72 -9.06 20.93 -8.93
CA LEU A 72 -8.13 19.79 -9.02
C LEU A 72 -8.36 18.75 -7.90
N LYS A 73 -8.63 19.20 -6.66
CA LYS A 73 -8.95 18.28 -5.55
C LYS A 73 -10.33 17.63 -5.71
N GLN A 74 -11.31 18.34 -6.25
CA GLN A 74 -12.63 17.79 -6.56
C GLN A 74 -12.56 16.75 -7.68
N GLU A 75 -11.80 17.02 -8.75
CA GLU A 75 -11.54 16.07 -9.84
C GLU A 75 -10.80 14.83 -9.31
N SER A 76 -9.79 15.01 -8.43
CA SER A 76 -9.09 13.89 -7.79
C SER A 76 -10.02 13.04 -6.90
N ARG A 77 -10.98 13.67 -6.23
CA ARG A 77 -11.97 12.97 -5.40
C ARG A 77 -13.00 12.23 -6.25
N GLN A 78 -13.46 12.82 -7.35
CA GLN A 78 -14.33 12.16 -8.33
C GLN A 78 -13.64 10.96 -8.98
N PHE A 79 -12.34 11.06 -9.25
CA PHE A 79 -11.55 9.93 -9.76
C PHE A 79 -11.48 8.78 -8.73
N LEU A 80 -11.25 9.09 -7.45
CA LEU A 80 -11.25 8.09 -6.38
C LEU A 80 -12.65 7.48 -6.10
N GLU A 81 -13.73 8.27 -6.25
CA GLU A 81 -15.11 7.76 -6.17
C GLU A 81 -15.44 6.86 -7.37
N PHE A 82 -14.98 7.21 -8.58
CA PHE A 82 -15.11 6.39 -9.77
C PHE A 82 -14.35 5.05 -9.65
N ASP A 83 -13.11 5.07 -9.16
CA ASP A 83 -12.33 3.84 -8.91
C ASP A 83 -13.01 2.94 -7.87
N LYS A 84 -13.62 3.55 -6.84
CA LYS A 84 -14.40 2.84 -5.84
C LYS A 84 -15.68 2.23 -6.41
N GLU A 85 -16.42 2.97 -7.23
CA GLU A 85 -17.61 2.47 -7.93
C GLU A 85 -17.27 1.33 -8.90
N LEU A 86 -16.14 1.42 -9.60
CA LEU A 86 -15.64 0.37 -10.49
C LEU A 86 -15.32 -0.92 -9.69
N LEU A 87 -14.64 -0.78 -8.55
CA LEU A 87 -14.36 -1.88 -7.62
C LEU A 87 -15.65 -2.48 -7.04
N ASP A 88 -16.62 -1.66 -6.65
CA ASP A 88 -17.91 -2.13 -6.13
C ASP A 88 -18.72 -2.85 -7.23
N GLN A 89 -18.68 -2.38 -8.48
CA GLN A 89 -19.29 -3.06 -9.64
C GLN A 89 -18.60 -4.39 -9.94
N GLU A 90 -17.27 -4.47 -9.88
CA GLU A 90 -16.53 -5.73 -10.02
C GLU A 90 -16.90 -6.74 -8.93
N VAL A 91 -17.04 -6.30 -7.68
CA VAL A 91 -17.45 -7.15 -6.56
C VAL A 91 -18.89 -7.66 -6.75
N VAL A 92 -19.81 -6.83 -7.26
CA VAL A 92 -21.18 -7.26 -7.58
C VAL A 92 -21.20 -8.27 -8.72
N LEU A 93 -20.45 -8.02 -9.81
CA LEU A 93 -20.30 -8.96 -10.93
C LEU A 93 -19.71 -10.30 -10.48
N LEU A 94 -18.73 -10.28 -9.57
CA LEU A 94 -18.15 -11.49 -9.00
C LEU A 94 -19.15 -12.25 -8.13
N ARG A 95 -20.01 -11.57 -7.37
CA ARG A 95 -21.08 -12.19 -6.57
C ARG A 95 -22.20 -12.75 -7.42
N GLU A 96 -22.62 -12.07 -8.48
CA GLU A 96 -23.60 -12.60 -9.45
C GLU A 96 -23.04 -13.80 -10.20
N LYS A 97 -21.77 -13.78 -10.62
CA LYS A 97 -21.10 -14.95 -11.22
C LYS A 97 -21.02 -16.13 -10.25
N LEU A 98 -20.85 -15.86 -8.94
CA LEU A 98 -20.88 -16.88 -7.90
C LEU A 98 -22.29 -17.46 -7.72
N LYS A 99 -23.32 -16.61 -7.72
CA LYS A 99 -24.72 -16.99 -7.58
C LYS A 99 -25.25 -17.77 -8.78
N VAL A 100 -24.93 -17.34 -10.01
CA VAL A 100 -25.24 -18.07 -11.25
C VAL A 100 -24.53 -19.44 -11.25
N LYS A 101 -23.32 -19.55 -10.69
CA LYS A 101 -22.63 -20.85 -10.51
C LYS A 101 -23.27 -21.74 -9.45
N GLU A 102 -23.88 -21.19 -8.41
CA GLU A 102 -24.62 -21.94 -7.39
C GLU A 102 -25.98 -22.43 -7.92
N GLU A 103 -26.69 -21.61 -8.68
CA GLU A 103 -27.98 -21.95 -9.30
C GLU A 103 -27.81 -22.90 -10.51
N SER A 104 -26.71 -22.80 -11.27
CA SER A 104 -26.39 -23.74 -12.35
C SER A 104 -25.95 -25.12 -11.84
N ARG A 105 -25.75 -25.27 -10.53
CA ARG A 105 -25.37 -26.52 -9.86
C ARG A 105 -26.58 -27.45 -9.63
N GLU A 106 -27.80 -26.95 -9.81
CA GLU A 106 -29.03 -27.65 -9.46
C GLU A 106 -29.72 -28.33 -10.67
N VAL A 107 -29.27 -28.08 -11.90
CA VAL A 107 -29.98 -28.51 -13.11
C VAL A 107 -29.02 -29.08 -14.17
N ARG A 108 -29.13 -30.40 -14.42
CA ARG A 108 -28.66 -31.23 -15.58
C ARG A 108 -27.28 -31.91 -15.44
N LEU A 109 -27.06 -33.22 -15.66
CA LEU A 109 -27.50 -34.26 -16.64
C LEU A 109 -26.77 -34.22 -18.04
N GLU A 110 -25.68 -35.03 -18.18
CA GLU A 110 -25.04 -35.74 -19.35
C GLU A 110 -24.71 -34.97 -20.68
N PRO A 111 -24.00 -35.48 -21.77
CA PRO A 111 -23.31 -36.75 -22.11
C PRO A 111 -21.95 -36.67 -22.93
N ARG A 112 -21.39 -37.86 -23.24
CA ARG A 112 -20.15 -38.25 -23.97
C ARG A 112 -19.96 -37.75 -25.43
N VAL A 113 -18.70 -37.70 -25.88
CA VAL A 113 -18.28 -37.84 -27.30
C VAL A 113 -17.10 -38.81 -27.39
N ASP A 114 -17.40 -40.06 -27.75
CA ASP A 114 -16.48 -40.94 -28.44
C ASP A 114 -16.64 -40.70 -29.96
N GLU A 115 -15.54 -40.88 -30.71
CA GLU A 115 -15.42 -40.74 -32.18
C GLU A 115 -14.98 -39.35 -32.72
N LEU A 116 -13.68 -39.03 -32.58
CA LEU A 116 -13.01 -38.07 -33.48
C LEU A 116 -11.68 -38.64 -34.01
N PRO A 117 -11.33 -38.43 -35.31
CA PRO A 117 -10.16 -39.04 -35.95
C PRO A 117 -8.81 -38.53 -35.39
N ASN A 118 -7.74 -39.33 -35.55
CA ASN A 118 -6.37 -39.07 -35.06
C ASN A 118 -5.74 -37.72 -35.44
N THR A 119 -6.24 -37.02 -36.47
CA THR A 119 -5.84 -35.65 -36.81
C THR A 119 -6.33 -34.62 -35.79
N VAL A 120 -7.51 -34.82 -35.20
CA VAL A 120 -8.09 -33.94 -34.17
C VAL A 120 -7.40 -34.14 -32.81
N LEU A 121 -6.84 -35.33 -32.56
CA LEU A 121 -6.02 -35.64 -31.37
C LEU A 121 -4.65 -34.94 -31.37
N SER A 122 -4.06 -34.68 -32.55
CA SER A 122 -2.79 -33.92 -32.64
C SER A 122 -3.04 -32.42 -32.53
N GLU A 123 -4.13 -31.92 -33.11
CA GLU A 123 -4.57 -30.53 -32.98
C GLU A 123 -4.98 -30.20 -31.53
N THR A 124 -5.68 -31.10 -30.82
CA THR A 124 -5.97 -30.93 -29.38
C THR A 124 -4.72 -31.02 -28.52
N ARG A 125 -3.73 -31.86 -28.84
CA ARG A 125 -2.44 -31.89 -28.14
C ARG A 125 -1.63 -30.61 -28.34
N MET A 126 -1.63 -30.07 -29.56
CA MET A 126 -0.99 -28.78 -29.88
C MET A 126 -1.72 -27.61 -29.22
N ALA A 127 -3.06 -27.67 -29.14
CA ALA A 127 -3.88 -26.69 -28.42
C ALA A 127 -3.64 -26.73 -26.90
N VAL A 128 -3.48 -27.91 -26.29
CA VAL A 128 -3.17 -28.03 -24.85
C VAL A 128 -1.74 -27.58 -24.53
N MET A 129 -0.79 -27.80 -25.45
CA MET A 129 0.58 -27.30 -25.31
C MET A 129 0.64 -25.78 -25.49
N SER A 130 -0.11 -25.21 -26.45
CA SER A 130 -0.21 -23.77 -26.63
C SER A 130 -0.93 -23.11 -25.44
N GLU A 131 -1.95 -23.74 -24.87
CA GLU A 131 -2.66 -23.27 -23.67
C GLU A 131 -1.77 -23.27 -22.42
N ARG A 132 -0.90 -24.29 -22.27
CA ARG A 132 0.12 -24.31 -21.20
C ARG A 132 1.17 -23.21 -21.38
N GLN A 133 1.63 -22.98 -22.61
CA GLN A 133 2.59 -21.91 -22.90
C GLN A 133 1.98 -20.53 -22.67
N LEU A 134 0.71 -20.35 -23.06
CA LEU A 134 -0.03 -19.12 -22.85
C LEU A 134 -0.26 -18.85 -21.35
N LYS A 135 -0.55 -19.89 -20.58
CA LYS A 135 -0.71 -19.79 -19.12
C LYS A 135 0.57 -19.37 -18.41
N VAL A 136 1.71 -19.96 -18.78
CA VAL A 136 3.02 -19.55 -18.23
C VAL A 136 3.31 -18.09 -18.61
N ALA A 137 3.06 -17.71 -19.86
CA ALA A 137 3.25 -16.32 -20.30
C ALA A 137 2.31 -15.33 -19.56
N LEU A 138 1.10 -15.75 -19.21
CA LEU A 138 0.14 -14.96 -18.41
C LEU A 138 0.59 -14.82 -16.96
N GLU A 139 1.06 -15.90 -16.34
CA GLU A 139 1.59 -15.86 -14.97
C GLU A 139 2.84 -14.97 -14.89
N GLU A 140 3.73 -15.06 -15.87
CA GLU A 140 4.90 -14.17 -15.99
C GLU A 140 4.50 -12.71 -16.23
N LYS A 141 3.49 -12.43 -17.07
CA LYS A 141 2.95 -11.09 -17.27
C LYS A 141 2.29 -10.54 -16.00
N CYS A 142 1.52 -11.35 -15.27
CA CYS A 142 0.89 -10.93 -14.01
C CYS A 142 1.94 -10.58 -12.95
N LEU A 143 2.98 -11.41 -12.78
CA LEU A 143 4.10 -11.11 -11.89
C LEU A 143 4.85 -9.83 -12.30
N SER A 144 5.07 -9.64 -13.60
CA SER A 144 5.68 -8.42 -14.13
C SER A 144 4.84 -7.18 -13.84
N LEU A 145 3.51 -7.26 -14.01
CA LEU A 145 2.58 -6.18 -13.71
C LEU A 145 2.52 -5.85 -12.21
N GLU A 146 2.45 -6.86 -11.33
CA GLU A 146 2.50 -6.64 -9.88
C GLU A 146 3.79 -5.94 -9.45
N THR A 147 4.91 -6.28 -10.08
CA THR A 147 6.21 -5.66 -9.79
C THR A 147 6.23 -4.20 -10.26
N ARG A 148 5.74 -3.92 -11.48
CA ARG A 148 5.59 -2.55 -12.02
C ARG A 148 4.65 -1.68 -11.17
N VAL A 149 3.56 -2.24 -10.65
CA VAL A 149 2.63 -1.53 -9.76
C VAL A 149 3.31 -1.16 -8.43
N LYS A 150 4.08 -2.08 -7.85
CA LYS A 150 4.86 -1.80 -6.63
C LYS A 150 5.91 -0.72 -6.86
N GLU A 151 6.65 -0.80 -7.96
CA GLU A 151 7.66 0.21 -8.35
C GLU A 151 7.01 1.58 -8.58
N SER A 152 5.87 1.64 -9.27
CA SER A 152 5.11 2.87 -9.50
C SER A 152 4.59 3.48 -8.21
N ALA A 153 4.02 2.66 -7.31
CA ALA A 153 3.57 3.12 -5.99
C ALA A 153 4.74 3.65 -5.14
N GLN A 154 5.90 3.03 -5.25
CA GLN A 154 7.11 3.44 -4.54
C GLN A 154 7.65 4.77 -5.09
N LEU A 155 7.68 4.94 -6.41
CA LEU A 155 8.04 6.20 -7.08
C LEU A 155 7.07 7.34 -6.77
N ALA A 156 5.76 7.07 -6.73
CA ALA A 156 4.75 8.04 -6.33
C ALA A 156 4.93 8.47 -4.86
N SER A 157 5.28 7.53 -3.97
CA SER A 157 5.57 7.82 -2.56
C SER A 157 6.81 8.70 -2.38
N THR A 158 7.89 8.47 -3.15
CA THR A 158 9.07 9.34 -3.11
C THR A 158 8.79 10.71 -3.70
N ALA A 159 8.12 10.79 -4.86
CA ALA A 159 7.76 12.07 -5.47
C ALA A 159 6.84 12.92 -4.57
N MET A 160 5.90 12.29 -3.86
CA MET A 160 5.04 12.97 -2.88
C MET A 160 5.87 13.52 -1.70
N ARG A 161 6.85 12.77 -1.21
CA ARG A 161 7.77 13.22 -0.13
C ARG A 161 8.63 14.40 -0.57
N GLU A 162 9.23 14.32 -1.75
CA GLU A 162 10.05 15.40 -2.32
C GLU A 162 9.22 16.68 -2.53
N ARG A 163 7.96 16.54 -2.96
CA ARG A 163 7.04 17.66 -3.11
C ARG A 163 6.67 18.31 -1.78
N ILE A 164 6.43 17.51 -0.74
CA ILE A 164 6.17 18.01 0.62
C ILE A 164 7.40 18.77 1.17
N GLU A 165 8.62 18.30 0.90
CA GLU A 165 9.84 19.01 1.28
C GLU A 165 10.02 20.32 0.49
N ALA A 166 9.75 20.32 -0.82
CA ALA A 166 9.80 21.52 -1.64
C ALA A 166 8.76 22.58 -1.20
N ASP A 167 7.55 22.15 -0.83
CA ASP A 167 6.51 23.05 -0.32
C ASP A 167 6.90 23.66 1.04
N LYS A 168 7.52 22.87 1.93
CA LYS A 168 8.07 23.40 3.20
C LYS A 168 9.17 24.44 2.96
N ALA A 169 10.08 24.19 2.02
CA ALA A 169 11.15 25.13 1.69
C ALA A 169 10.59 26.44 1.06
N LEU A 170 9.52 26.35 0.27
CA LEU A 170 8.82 27.52 -0.27
C LEU A 170 8.11 28.33 0.82
N GLU A 171 7.49 27.66 1.80
CA GLU A 171 6.85 28.30 2.95
C GLU A 171 7.86 29.08 3.80
N GLU A 172 9.05 28.51 4.02
CA GLU A 172 10.14 29.14 4.77
C GLU A 172 10.71 30.36 4.02
N ASN A 173 10.93 30.24 2.71
CA ASN A 173 11.35 31.37 1.88
C ASN A 173 10.28 32.49 1.83
N ARG A 174 8.99 32.14 1.85
CA ARG A 174 7.89 33.11 1.94
C ARG A 174 7.90 33.88 3.26
N ARG A 175 8.18 33.20 4.38
CA ARG A 175 8.38 33.85 5.69
C ARG A 175 9.58 34.80 5.66
N GLU A 176 10.71 34.37 5.11
CA GLU A 176 11.90 35.24 4.99
C GLU A 176 11.64 36.48 4.12
N CYS A 177 10.92 36.33 3.00
CA CYS A 177 10.54 37.45 2.15
C CYS A 177 9.58 38.41 2.87
N GLY A 178 8.66 37.89 3.69
CA GLY A 178 7.78 38.70 4.54
C GLY A 178 8.56 39.56 5.53
N VAL A 179 9.51 38.96 6.26
CA VAL A 179 10.38 39.70 7.20
C VAL A 179 11.23 40.76 6.49
N ARG A 180 11.72 40.46 5.28
CA ARG A 180 12.47 41.45 4.47
C ARG A 180 11.57 42.59 3.97
N ALA A 181 10.32 42.31 3.61
CA ALA A 181 9.36 43.32 3.16
C ALA A 181 8.99 44.29 4.30
N GLU A 182 8.75 43.78 5.51
CA GLU A 182 8.54 44.60 6.71
C GLU A 182 9.74 45.52 6.97
N LYS A 183 10.97 44.97 6.90
CA LYS A 183 12.19 45.75 7.08
C LYS A 183 12.36 46.86 6.02
N ILE A 184 11.97 46.61 4.77
CA ILE A 184 11.98 47.63 3.72
C ILE A 184 10.94 48.73 4.02
N GLN A 185 9.76 48.36 4.50
CA GLN A 185 8.71 49.30 4.83
C GLN A 185 9.10 50.21 6.00
N ASP A 186 9.78 49.67 7.02
CA ASP A 186 10.32 50.44 8.14
C ASP A 186 11.46 51.38 7.69
N LEU A 187 12.32 50.93 6.78
CA LEU A 187 13.35 51.78 6.17
C LEU A 187 12.76 52.90 5.31
N GLN A 188 11.63 52.65 4.63
CA GLN A 188 10.91 53.70 3.89
C GLN A 188 10.26 54.72 4.83
N ARG A 189 9.65 54.27 5.94
CA ARG A 189 9.07 55.18 6.94
C ARG A 189 10.14 56.10 7.53
N THR A 190 11.27 55.54 7.96
CA THR A 190 12.39 56.32 8.51
C THR A 190 12.99 57.29 7.47
N TYR A 191 13.07 56.90 6.19
CA TYR A 191 13.48 57.80 5.12
C TYR A 191 12.52 58.99 4.92
N ASP A 192 11.20 58.75 4.96
CA ASP A 192 10.20 59.80 4.82
C ASP A 192 10.17 60.76 6.02
N GLU A 193 10.41 60.24 7.24
CA GLU A 193 10.62 61.05 8.46
C GLU A 193 11.85 61.95 8.34
N LEU A 194 12.98 61.40 7.88
CA LEU A 194 14.21 62.17 7.69
C LEU A 194 14.02 63.27 6.62
N LYS A 195 13.30 62.94 5.55
CA LYS A 195 12.99 63.87 4.46
C LYS A 195 12.07 65.00 4.90
N THR A 196 11.10 64.72 5.77
CA THR A 196 10.22 65.75 6.34
C THR A 196 10.97 66.65 7.32
N ALA A 197 11.82 66.06 8.18
CA ALA A 197 12.71 66.83 9.06
C ALA A 197 13.62 67.78 8.27
N TYR A 198 14.27 67.29 7.20
CA TYR A 198 15.14 68.11 6.35
C TYR A 198 14.41 69.29 5.67
N ARG A 199 13.16 69.07 5.24
CA ARG A 199 12.32 70.13 4.67
C ARG A 199 11.93 71.19 5.70
N ALA A 200 11.68 70.78 6.94
CA ALA A 200 11.41 71.71 8.03
C ALA A 200 12.64 72.60 8.31
N THR A 201 13.84 72.01 8.34
CA THR A 201 15.09 72.77 8.55
C THR A 201 15.36 73.77 7.42
N LEU A 202 15.06 73.39 6.17
CA LEU A 202 15.14 74.30 5.01
C LEU A 202 14.14 75.46 5.13
N SER A 203 12.91 75.18 5.55
CA SER A 203 11.89 76.22 5.75
C SER A 203 12.27 77.19 6.87
N GLU A 204 12.83 76.69 7.99
CA GLU A 204 13.33 77.53 9.08
C GLU A 204 14.47 78.43 8.60
N ARG A 205 15.41 77.89 7.82
CA ARG A 205 16.49 78.68 7.22
C ARG A 205 15.96 79.78 6.30
N ASP A 206 14.96 79.49 5.46
CA ASP A 206 14.35 80.49 4.58
C ASP A 206 13.61 81.59 5.36
N THR A 207 13.00 81.25 6.49
CA THR A 207 12.40 82.26 7.38
C THR A 207 13.45 83.16 8.03
N LEU A 208 14.58 82.59 8.46
CA LEU A 208 15.69 83.34 9.05
C LEU A 208 16.37 84.30 8.07
N ILE A 209 16.50 83.90 6.80
CA ILE A 209 17.02 84.77 5.73
C ILE A 209 16.07 85.95 5.51
N LYS A 210 14.75 85.70 5.43
CA LYS A 210 13.74 86.76 5.24
C LYS A 210 13.62 87.72 6.43
N THR A 211 13.87 87.26 7.66
CA THR A 211 13.94 88.15 8.83
C THR A 211 15.21 88.98 8.81
N ARG A 212 16.36 88.39 8.46
CA ARG A 212 17.62 89.13 8.30
C ARG A 212 17.51 90.21 7.23
N ASP A 213 16.89 89.91 6.08
CA ASP A 213 16.66 90.89 5.00
C ASP A 213 15.72 92.03 5.41
N ARG A 214 14.75 91.77 6.31
CA ARG A 214 13.89 92.81 6.90
C ARG A 214 14.64 93.65 7.94
N GLU A 215 15.51 93.05 8.73
CA GLU A 215 16.35 93.76 9.71
C GLU A 215 17.35 94.70 9.01
N THR A 216 17.98 94.27 7.91
CA THR A 216 18.82 95.16 7.08
C THR A 216 18.01 96.26 6.38
N GLN A 217 16.76 95.99 5.98
CA GLN A 217 15.88 97.01 5.39
C GLN A 217 15.39 98.07 6.41
N VAL A 218 15.25 97.70 7.70
CA VAL A 218 14.97 98.64 8.80
C VAL A 218 16.23 99.43 9.19
N HIS A 219 17.42 98.80 9.14
CA HIS A 219 18.69 99.49 9.40
C HIS A 219 19.04 100.52 8.31
N ALA A 220 18.64 100.28 7.05
CA ALA A 220 18.84 101.22 5.94
C ALA A 220 17.93 102.47 6.00
N LEU A 221 16.96 102.54 6.93
CA LEU A 221 16.05 103.68 7.10
C LEU A 221 16.39 104.60 8.28
N ASN A 222 17.46 104.32 9.04
CA ASN A 222 17.93 105.20 10.11
C ASN A 222 19.40 105.56 9.88
N MET A 223 19.62 106.63 9.10
CA MET A 223 20.94 107.19 8.83
C MET A 223 21.33 108.20 9.91
N GLY A 224 22.34 107.86 10.70
CA GLY A 224 23.07 108.76 11.58
C GLY A 224 24.45 108.17 11.93
N ASP A 225 25.51 108.80 11.39
CA ASP A 225 26.92 108.74 11.82
C ASP A 225 27.92 107.89 10.99
N LEU A 226 28.38 108.50 9.89
CA LEU A 226 29.24 108.00 8.81
C LEU A 226 30.73 107.70 9.13
N GLN A 227 31.16 107.61 10.39
CA GLN A 227 32.57 107.29 10.72
C GLN A 227 32.74 105.95 11.45
N GLN A 228 31.72 105.46 12.15
CA GLN A 228 31.70 104.10 12.71
C GLN A 228 31.38 103.05 11.64
N GLU A 229 30.75 103.47 10.54
CA GLU A 229 30.33 102.63 9.43
C GLU A 229 31.51 102.09 8.61
N CYS A 230 32.63 102.83 8.50
CA CYS A 230 33.83 102.33 7.80
C CYS A 230 34.52 101.17 8.54
N ASP A 231 34.67 101.26 9.87
CA ASP A 231 35.28 100.19 10.67
C ASP A 231 34.33 98.97 10.79
N GLN A 232 33.01 99.22 10.79
CA GLN A 232 31.99 98.17 10.72
C GLN A 232 31.93 97.51 9.34
N LEU A 233 32.15 98.24 8.25
CA LEU A 233 32.19 97.68 6.89
C LEU A 233 33.46 96.86 6.65
N GLU A 234 34.61 97.23 7.22
CA GLU A 234 35.83 96.42 7.14
C GLU A 234 35.71 95.12 7.94
N SER A 235 35.17 95.18 9.17
CA SER A 235 34.90 93.99 9.97
C SER A 235 33.78 93.12 9.38
N ALA A 236 32.73 93.72 8.82
CA ALA A 236 31.69 93.00 8.08
C ALA A 236 32.24 92.35 6.81
N ASN A 237 33.17 92.99 6.09
CA ASN A 237 33.84 92.37 4.94
C ASN A 237 34.71 91.18 5.37
N PHE A 238 35.38 91.26 6.53
CA PHE A 238 36.14 90.13 7.06
C PHE A 238 35.22 88.96 7.46
N VAL A 239 34.08 89.26 8.11
CA VAL A 239 33.06 88.27 8.47
C VAL A 239 32.41 87.66 7.23
N LEU A 240 32.07 88.47 6.21
CA LEU A 240 31.52 87.99 4.95
C LEU A 240 32.52 87.14 4.17
N ALA A 241 33.81 87.47 4.21
CA ALA A 241 34.86 86.65 3.61
C ALA A 241 35.02 85.30 4.34
N ALA A 242 34.92 85.29 5.67
CA ALA A 242 34.92 84.07 6.48
C ALA A 242 33.66 83.22 6.25
N GLU A 243 32.48 83.84 6.20
CA GLU A 243 31.21 83.18 5.87
C GLU A 243 31.25 82.60 4.47
N LYS A 244 31.76 83.33 3.48
CA LYS A 244 31.93 82.86 2.09
C LYS A 244 32.85 81.64 2.02
N ASN A 245 33.99 81.66 2.70
CA ASN A 245 34.90 80.51 2.74
C ASN A 245 34.28 79.30 3.46
N THR A 246 33.46 79.53 4.48
CA THR A 246 32.71 78.46 5.16
C THR A 246 31.63 77.89 4.25
N LEU A 247 30.94 78.75 3.51
CA LEU A 247 29.92 78.35 2.53
C LEU A 247 30.52 77.52 1.40
N ILE A 248 31.67 77.93 0.86
CA ILE A 248 32.42 77.18 -0.15
C ILE A 248 32.79 75.78 0.39
N LYS A 249 33.35 75.70 1.60
CA LYS A 249 33.67 74.40 2.23
C LYS A 249 32.44 73.53 2.45
N THR A 250 31.29 74.10 2.85
CA THR A 250 30.04 73.34 2.97
C THR A 250 29.48 72.90 1.62
N CYS A 251 29.61 73.71 0.57
CA CYS A 251 29.20 73.36 -0.78
C CYS A 251 30.09 72.25 -1.35
N GLU A 252 31.40 72.32 -1.13
CA GLU A 252 32.35 71.26 -1.50
C GLU A 252 32.04 69.96 -0.75
N ALA A 253 31.79 70.04 0.57
CA ALA A 253 31.40 68.87 1.37
C ALA A 253 30.06 68.25 0.93
N LEU A 254 29.06 69.08 0.58
CA LEU A 254 27.78 68.63 0.04
C LEU A 254 27.93 68.01 -1.35
N GLN A 255 28.77 68.58 -2.22
CA GLN A 255 29.07 68.00 -3.53
C GLN A 255 29.77 66.64 -3.39
N SER A 256 30.75 66.53 -2.49
CA SER A 256 31.41 65.26 -2.18
C SER A 256 30.42 64.22 -1.62
N SER A 257 29.60 64.59 -0.63
CA SER A 257 28.58 63.71 -0.05
C SER A 257 27.54 63.25 -1.07
N ASN A 258 27.09 64.15 -1.95
CA ASN A 258 26.11 63.81 -2.99
C ASN A 258 26.73 62.89 -4.05
N SER A 259 28.02 63.05 -4.37
CA SER A 259 28.72 62.16 -5.31
C SER A 259 28.87 60.73 -4.77
N VAL A 260 29.14 60.56 -3.47
CA VAL A 260 29.20 59.25 -2.80
C VAL A 260 27.82 58.59 -2.74
N ALA A 261 26.78 59.35 -2.36
CA ALA A 261 25.41 58.83 -2.33
C ALA A 261 24.89 58.43 -3.73
N LEU A 262 25.35 59.11 -4.79
CA LEU A 262 25.01 58.75 -6.16
C LEU A 262 25.73 57.47 -6.59
N ALA A 263 27.01 57.30 -6.23
CA ALA A 263 27.77 56.08 -6.48
C ALA A 263 27.16 54.85 -5.78
N GLU A 264 26.74 55.00 -4.52
CA GLU A 264 26.04 53.93 -3.78
C GLU A 264 24.71 53.54 -4.44
N LYS A 265 23.92 54.51 -4.89
CA LYS A 265 22.65 54.25 -5.60
C LYS A 265 22.87 53.53 -6.93
N VAL A 266 23.92 53.90 -7.67
CA VAL A 266 24.29 53.22 -8.92
C VAL A 266 24.70 51.77 -8.64
N SER A 267 25.57 51.53 -7.65
CA SER A 267 25.97 50.18 -7.25
C SER A 267 24.77 49.32 -6.80
N LEU A 268 23.83 49.90 -6.06
CA LEU A 268 22.63 49.21 -5.59
C LEU A 268 21.66 48.89 -6.74
N ALA A 269 21.55 49.78 -7.73
CA ALA A 269 20.78 49.54 -8.96
C ALA A 269 21.40 48.43 -9.82
N GLU A 270 22.72 48.38 -9.94
CA GLU A 270 23.43 47.30 -10.63
C GLU A 270 23.25 45.95 -9.94
N ALA A 271 23.38 45.91 -8.61
CA ALA A 271 23.12 44.70 -7.82
C ALA A 271 21.67 44.21 -7.98
N HIS A 272 20.70 45.12 -7.97
CA HIS A 272 19.29 44.80 -8.20
C HIS A 272 19.04 44.27 -9.62
N ASN A 273 19.64 44.89 -10.64
CA ASN A 273 19.53 44.44 -12.04
C ASN A 273 20.16 43.06 -12.25
N LEU A 274 21.29 42.78 -11.59
CA LEU A 274 21.91 41.45 -11.62
C LEU A 274 21.02 40.39 -10.94
N ALA A 275 20.44 40.71 -9.78
CA ALA A 275 19.51 39.83 -9.08
C ALA A 275 18.25 39.56 -9.91
N THR A 276 17.70 40.58 -10.56
CA THR A 276 16.53 40.48 -11.44
C THR A 276 16.82 39.59 -12.64
N THR A 277 17.99 39.75 -13.27
CA THR A 277 18.42 38.91 -14.40
C THR A 277 18.60 37.45 -13.99
N LYS A 278 19.21 37.20 -12.82
CA LYS A 278 19.34 35.84 -12.26
C LYS A 278 17.98 35.20 -11.97
N LEU A 279 17.04 35.94 -11.38
CA LEU A 279 15.69 35.44 -11.11
C LEU A 279 14.92 35.17 -12.40
N ARG A 280 15.06 36.01 -13.43
CA ARG A 280 14.48 35.77 -14.75
C ARG A 280 15.03 34.49 -15.39
N GLY A 281 16.35 34.28 -15.33
CA GLY A 281 16.97 33.03 -15.81
C GLY A 281 16.44 31.79 -15.08
N LYS A 282 16.27 31.85 -13.75
CA LYS A 282 15.65 30.76 -12.97
C LYS A 282 14.18 30.53 -13.35
N TYR A 283 13.42 31.59 -13.58
CA TYR A 283 12.03 31.50 -14.02
C TYR A 283 11.91 30.85 -15.39
N ASP A 284 12.75 31.22 -16.34
CA ASP A 284 12.75 30.64 -17.68
C ASP A 284 13.17 29.16 -17.66
N ALA A 285 14.13 28.77 -16.82
CA ALA A 285 14.49 27.37 -16.59
C ALA A 285 13.31 26.56 -16.03
N LEU A 286 12.66 27.05 -14.96
CA LEU A 286 11.48 26.39 -14.38
C LEU A 286 10.30 26.31 -15.37
N LYS A 287 10.15 27.31 -16.24
CA LYS A 287 9.14 27.28 -17.31
C LYS A 287 9.47 26.21 -18.35
N GLY A 288 10.75 26.01 -18.66
CA GLY A 288 11.26 24.90 -19.47
C GLY A 288 10.93 23.54 -18.84
N ASP A 289 11.29 23.37 -17.57
CA ASP A 289 11.04 22.12 -16.82
C ASP A 289 9.55 21.79 -16.74
N LYS A 290 8.70 22.79 -16.51
CA LYS A 290 7.24 22.63 -16.52
C LYS A 290 6.72 22.15 -17.87
N LYS A 291 7.32 22.57 -18.98
CA LYS A 291 6.94 22.12 -20.34
C LYS A 291 7.35 20.66 -20.55
N VAL A 292 8.56 20.28 -20.11
CA VAL A 292 9.06 18.90 -20.18
C VAL A 292 8.17 17.98 -19.34
N TRP A 293 7.87 18.38 -18.11
CA TRP A 293 7.01 17.61 -17.21
C TRP A 293 5.61 17.38 -17.79
N ARG A 294 4.99 18.42 -18.37
CA ARG A 294 3.70 18.28 -19.06
C ARG A 294 3.76 17.29 -20.22
N ALA A 295 4.81 17.35 -21.04
CA ALA A 295 4.99 16.40 -22.14
C ALA A 295 5.13 14.96 -21.62
N ALA A 296 5.87 14.77 -20.52
CA ALA A 296 6.00 13.47 -19.87
C ALA A 296 4.67 12.96 -19.30
N CYS A 297 3.85 13.82 -18.68
CA CYS A 297 2.52 13.46 -18.20
C CYS A 297 1.61 13.02 -19.35
N THR A 298 1.56 13.77 -20.45
CA THR A 298 0.75 13.39 -21.62
C THR A 298 1.21 12.07 -22.23
N GLN A 299 2.54 11.81 -22.28
CA GLN A 299 3.06 10.54 -22.73
C GLN A 299 2.68 9.38 -21.80
N PHE A 300 2.70 9.62 -20.48
CA PHE A 300 2.31 8.63 -19.48
C PHE A 300 0.81 8.30 -19.55
N GLU A 301 -0.05 9.32 -19.70
CA GLU A 301 -1.49 9.15 -19.90
C GLU A 301 -1.79 8.34 -21.16
N SER A 302 -1.14 8.65 -22.28
CA SER A 302 -1.28 7.86 -23.51
C SER A 302 -0.89 6.40 -23.31
N LYS A 303 0.20 6.14 -22.58
CA LYS A 303 0.66 4.77 -22.29
C LYS A 303 -0.30 4.02 -21.37
N MET A 304 -0.85 4.69 -20.35
CA MET A 304 -1.84 4.11 -19.45
C MET A 304 -3.11 3.70 -20.20
N GLU A 305 -3.57 4.50 -21.15
CA GLU A 305 -4.75 4.15 -21.95
C GLU A 305 -4.46 2.95 -22.87
N THR A 306 -3.27 2.87 -23.48
CA THR A 306 -2.85 1.68 -24.25
C THR A 306 -2.76 0.43 -23.37
N ASP A 307 -2.12 0.50 -22.20
CA ASP A 307 -2.01 -0.64 -21.27
C ASP A 307 -3.41 -1.10 -20.81
N LYS A 308 -4.36 -0.17 -20.62
CA LYS A 308 -5.76 -0.46 -20.28
C LYS A 308 -6.50 -1.17 -21.43
N GLU A 309 -6.35 -0.72 -22.67
CA GLU A 309 -6.93 -1.38 -23.84
C GLU A 309 -6.39 -2.81 -24.01
N GLU A 310 -5.08 -3.02 -23.83
CA GLU A 310 -4.45 -4.34 -23.87
C GLU A 310 -4.99 -5.28 -22.76
N LEU A 311 -5.19 -4.75 -21.55
CA LEU A 311 -5.72 -5.52 -20.43
C LEU A 311 -7.19 -5.89 -20.65
N GLN A 312 -8.00 -4.98 -21.19
CA GLN A 312 -9.38 -5.27 -21.60
C GLN A 312 -9.44 -6.31 -22.71
N GLN A 313 -8.52 -6.28 -23.68
CA GLN A 313 -8.45 -7.31 -24.71
C GLN A 313 -8.09 -8.67 -24.12
N THR A 314 -7.08 -8.72 -23.25
CA THR A 314 -6.68 -9.95 -22.56
C THR A 314 -7.82 -10.55 -21.74
N LEU A 315 -8.62 -9.69 -21.08
CA LEU A 315 -9.80 -10.11 -20.35
C LEU A 315 -10.88 -10.71 -21.27
N ARG A 316 -11.12 -10.11 -22.44
CA ARG A 316 -12.04 -10.65 -23.45
C ARG A 316 -11.58 -12.03 -23.93
N ASP A 317 -10.30 -12.17 -24.26
CA ASP A 317 -9.71 -13.45 -24.71
C ASP A 317 -9.83 -14.53 -23.62
N MET A 318 -9.61 -14.17 -22.35
CA MET A 318 -9.80 -15.08 -21.22
C MET A 318 -11.27 -15.51 -21.05
N ILE A 319 -12.23 -14.60 -21.21
CA ILE A 319 -13.66 -14.92 -21.11
C ILE A 319 -14.04 -15.91 -22.22
N GLU A 320 -13.55 -15.69 -23.44
CA GLU A 320 -13.80 -16.59 -24.58
C GLU A 320 -13.17 -17.97 -24.37
N LEU A 321 -11.95 -18.03 -23.83
CA LEU A 321 -11.28 -19.29 -23.49
C LEU A 321 -12.04 -20.05 -22.39
N VAL A 322 -12.44 -19.38 -21.31
CA VAL A 322 -13.26 -20.01 -20.25
C VAL A 322 -14.58 -20.51 -20.81
N GLY A 323 -15.25 -19.73 -21.66
CA GLY A 323 -16.47 -20.16 -22.34
C GLY A 323 -16.25 -21.39 -23.24
N SER A 324 -15.08 -21.51 -23.86
CA SER A 324 -14.72 -22.67 -24.69
C SER A 324 -14.40 -23.91 -23.85
N ILE A 325 -13.72 -23.75 -22.71
CA ILE A 325 -13.47 -24.81 -21.72
C ILE A 325 -14.78 -25.28 -21.10
N GLU A 326 -15.69 -24.36 -20.76
CA GLU A 326 -17.01 -24.69 -20.22
C GLU A 326 -17.82 -25.51 -21.25
N LYS A 327 -17.82 -25.11 -22.53
CA LYS A 327 -18.44 -25.88 -23.62
C LYS A 327 -17.83 -27.26 -23.81
N GLN A 328 -16.52 -27.44 -23.63
CA GLN A 328 -15.86 -28.76 -23.67
C GLN A 328 -16.15 -29.62 -22.44
N SER A 329 -16.26 -29.00 -21.26
CA SER A 329 -16.49 -29.70 -19.98
C SER A 329 -17.91 -30.24 -19.79
N GLN A 330 -18.89 -29.67 -20.51
CA GLN A 330 -20.30 -30.09 -20.45
C GLN A 330 -20.53 -31.55 -20.89
N GLY A 331 -19.56 -32.21 -21.55
CA GLY A 331 -19.72 -33.61 -21.98
C GLY A 331 -19.17 -34.72 -21.06
N GLN A 332 -18.33 -34.41 -20.05
CA GLN A 332 -17.52 -35.44 -19.36
C GLN A 332 -17.94 -35.78 -17.91
N GLY A 333 -18.75 -34.96 -17.23
CA GLY A 333 -18.93 -35.03 -15.77
C GLY A 333 -19.77 -36.21 -15.22
N VAL A 334 -20.76 -36.72 -15.96
CA VAL A 334 -21.68 -37.75 -15.41
C VAL A 334 -21.08 -39.16 -15.43
N ASN A 335 -20.22 -39.45 -16.39
CA ASN A 335 -19.54 -40.75 -16.50
C ASN A 335 -18.61 -41.00 -15.29
N ALA A 336 -18.01 -39.95 -14.75
CA ALA A 336 -17.07 -40.01 -13.63
C ALA A 336 -17.68 -40.47 -12.29
N GLN A 337 -18.87 -39.95 -11.94
CA GLN A 337 -19.56 -40.38 -10.70
C GLN A 337 -20.08 -41.81 -10.82
N GLN A 338 -20.56 -42.20 -12.00
CA GLN A 338 -20.96 -43.58 -12.26
C GLN A 338 -19.76 -44.53 -12.22
N GLU A 339 -18.63 -44.16 -12.83
CA GLU A 339 -17.37 -44.90 -12.76
C GLU A 339 -16.90 -45.07 -11.31
N LEU A 340 -16.99 -44.03 -10.47
CA LEU A 340 -16.66 -44.11 -9.05
C LEU A 340 -17.62 -45.05 -8.29
N ALA A 341 -18.92 -44.96 -8.55
CA ALA A 341 -19.92 -45.82 -7.91
C ALA A 341 -19.72 -47.29 -8.30
N GLU A 342 -19.46 -47.56 -9.58
CA GLU A 342 -19.10 -48.88 -10.10
C GLU A 342 -17.78 -49.38 -9.52
N ALA A 343 -16.80 -48.48 -9.33
CA ALA A 343 -15.54 -48.82 -8.71
C ALA A 343 -15.70 -49.24 -7.26
N GLN A 344 -16.43 -48.44 -6.48
CA GLN A 344 -16.76 -48.78 -5.10
C GLN A 344 -17.61 -50.06 -5.00
N LYS A 345 -18.49 -50.32 -5.97
CA LYS A 345 -19.25 -51.58 -6.04
C LYS A 345 -18.32 -52.78 -6.27
N ARG A 346 -17.38 -52.68 -7.23
CA ARG A 346 -16.36 -53.71 -7.49
C ARG A 346 -15.46 -53.94 -6.29
N HIS A 347 -14.98 -52.87 -5.64
CA HIS A 347 -14.17 -52.97 -4.42
C HIS A 347 -14.95 -53.66 -3.30
N ARG A 348 -16.19 -53.25 -3.02
CA ARG A 348 -17.03 -53.89 -2.00
C ARG A 348 -17.29 -55.37 -2.29
N HIS A 349 -17.55 -55.70 -3.55
CA HIS A 349 -17.73 -57.09 -3.96
C HIS A 349 -16.46 -57.92 -3.75
N TYR A 350 -15.30 -57.42 -4.20
CA TYR A 350 -14.01 -58.09 -3.99
C TYR A 350 -13.71 -58.26 -2.50
N MET A 351 -13.78 -57.18 -1.72
CA MET A 351 -13.49 -57.21 -0.28
C MET A 351 -14.49 -58.07 0.50
N GLY A 352 -15.74 -58.19 0.05
CA GLY A 352 -16.76 -59.02 0.67
C GLY A 352 -16.56 -60.52 0.45
N ASN A 353 -15.80 -60.91 -0.57
CA ASN A 353 -15.46 -62.31 -0.86
C ASN A 353 -14.15 -62.76 -0.20
N LEU A 354 -13.43 -61.86 0.48
CA LEU A 354 -12.22 -62.21 1.22
C LEU A 354 -12.57 -62.99 2.49
N PRO A 355 -11.68 -63.88 2.95
CA PRO A 355 -11.93 -64.65 4.16
C PRO A 355 -12.01 -63.72 5.36
N VAL A 356 -13.06 -63.90 6.15
CA VAL A 356 -13.18 -63.27 7.46
C VAL A 356 -12.56 -64.21 8.48
N PRO A 357 -11.47 -63.84 9.17
CA PRO A 357 -10.90 -64.70 10.18
C PRO A 357 -11.92 -65.00 11.28
N PRO A 358 -11.87 -66.19 11.90
CA PRO A 358 -12.71 -66.52 13.06
C PRO A 358 -12.23 -65.69 14.26
N CYS A 359 -12.62 -64.42 14.30
CA CYS A 359 -12.35 -63.53 15.41
C CYS A 359 -13.49 -63.66 16.42
N ASN A 360 -13.17 -63.93 17.69
CA ASN A 360 -14.13 -63.75 18.78
C ASN A 360 -14.39 -62.24 18.95
N LEU A 361 -15.41 -61.73 18.27
CA LEU A 361 -15.74 -60.30 18.23
C LEU A 361 -16.12 -59.70 19.59
N GLY A 362 -16.39 -60.53 20.59
CA GLY A 362 -16.65 -60.10 21.96
C GLY A 362 -15.41 -59.60 22.71
N GLU A 363 -14.20 -59.88 22.21
CA GLU A 363 -12.94 -59.52 22.86
C GLU A 363 -12.06 -58.66 21.95
N GLN A 364 -12.65 -57.69 21.23
CA GLN A 364 -11.80 -56.72 20.55
C GLN A 364 -11.02 -55.91 21.60
N PRO A 365 -9.68 -55.94 21.56
CA PRO A 365 -8.87 -55.18 22.50
C PRO A 365 -9.21 -53.69 22.40
N GLU A 366 -9.21 -52.99 23.54
CA GLU A 366 -9.51 -51.55 23.58
C GLU A 366 -8.61 -50.79 22.59
N PRO A 367 -9.16 -49.84 21.82
CA PRO A 367 -8.38 -49.15 20.81
C PRO A 367 -7.20 -48.39 21.44
N VAL A 368 -5.99 -48.74 21.01
CA VAL A 368 -4.75 -48.05 21.39
C VAL A 368 -4.69 -46.75 20.60
N ARG A 369 -4.86 -45.62 21.29
CA ARG A 369 -4.89 -44.29 20.69
C ARG A 369 -3.62 -43.52 21.01
N LEU A 370 -2.86 -43.22 19.98
CA LEU A 370 -1.71 -42.33 20.04
C LEU A 370 -2.18 -40.91 19.73
N LYS A 371 -1.80 -39.94 20.57
CA LYS A 371 -1.98 -38.51 20.22
C LYS A 371 -1.25 -38.23 18.90
N GLU A 372 -1.68 -37.23 18.13
CA GLU A 372 -1.06 -36.81 16.86
C GLU A 372 0.42 -36.41 17.04
N ARG A 373 1.28 -37.42 17.19
CA ARG A 373 2.73 -37.37 17.04
C ARG A 373 3.04 -38.13 15.76
N ASP A 374 4.16 -37.79 15.14
CA ASP A 374 4.71 -38.58 14.04
C ASP A 374 4.88 -40.03 14.54
N LEU A 375 4.06 -40.95 14.02
CA LEU A 375 4.03 -42.35 14.45
C LEU A 375 5.41 -42.99 14.24
N HIS A 376 6.08 -42.67 13.13
CA HIS A 376 7.41 -43.21 12.87
C HIS A 376 8.43 -42.64 13.85
N ALA A 377 8.36 -41.33 14.15
CA ALA A 377 9.22 -40.75 15.17
C ALA A 377 8.98 -41.40 16.54
N TYR A 378 7.72 -41.51 16.94
CA TYR A 378 7.30 -42.16 18.19
C TYR A 378 7.78 -43.60 18.28
N LEU A 379 7.72 -44.35 17.17
CA LEU A 379 8.21 -45.72 17.09
C LEU A 379 9.74 -45.81 16.98
N SER A 380 10.41 -44.81 16.42
CA SER A 380 11.87 -44.78 16.26
C SER A 380 12.62 -44.38 17.53
N GLU A 381 11.95 -43.70 18.47
CA GLU A 381 12.47 -43.44 19.81
C GLU A 381 12.75 -44.74 20.58
N PHE A 382 12.20 -45.88 20.13
CA PHE A 382 12.48 -47.19 20.69
C PHE A 382 13.78 -47.76 20.12
N GLN A 383 14.83 -47.81 20.94
CA GLN A 383 16.11 -48.46 20.62
C GLN A 383 16.06 -50.00 20.68
N ASP A 384 14.89 -50.63 20.57
CA ASP A 384 14.79 -52.09 20.64
C ASP A 384 14.98 -52.70 19.23
N PRO A 385 16.02 -53.53 19.01
CA PRO A 385 16.36 -54.10 17.70
C PRO A 385 15.25 -54.92 17.05
N SER A 386 14.31 -55.46 17.84
CA SER A 386 13.17 -56.20 17.32
C SER A 386 12.23 -55.31 16.49
N TRP A 387 12.23 -54.00 16.74
CA TRP A 387 11.35 -53.01 16.09
C TRP A 387 11.84 -52.53 14.74
N THR A 388 13.15 -52.53 14.52
CA THR A 388 13.72 -52.18 13.22
C THR A 388 13.20 -53.10 12.11
N SER A 389 12.81 -54.34 12.45
CA SER A 389 12.18 -55.28 11.52
C SER A 389 10.68 -55.05 11.31
N LEU A 390 10.03 -54.33 12.23
CA LEU A 390 8.60 -54.01 12.21
C LEU A 390 8.32 -52.68 11.51
N SER A 391 9.25 -51.74 11.47
CA SER A 391 9.06 -50.44 10.81
C SER A 391 8.61 -50.58 9.36
N ASP A 392 9.20 -51.52 8.63
CA ASP A 392 8.89 -51.79 7.21
C ASP A 392 7.54 -52.51 7.03
N ARG A 393 6.97 -53.01 8.13
CA ARG A 393 5.66 -53.64 8.18
C ARG A 393 4.58 -52.67 8.62
N ILE A 394 4.90 -51.49 9.12
CA ILE A 394 3.90 -50.54 9.65
C ILE A 394 3.40 -49.63 8.53
N VAL A 395 2.08 -49.48 8.44
CA VAL A 395 1.42 -48.59 7.48
C VAL A 395 0.42 -47.71 8.21
N CYS A 396 0.59 -46.39 8.09
CA CYS A 396 -0.27 -45.39 8.72
C CYS A 396 -1.11 -44.64 7.68
N LEU A 397 -2.44 -44.79 7.75
CA LEU A 397 -3.38 -44.31 6.74
C LEU A 397 -4.40 -43.33 7.33
N ILE A 398 -3.95 -42.12 7.64
CA ILE A 398 -4.79 -41.09 8.27
C ILE A 398 -5.75 -40.49 7.26
N GLY A 399 -7.06 -40.76 7.40
CA GLY A 399 -8.11 -40.16 6.58
C GLY A 399 -8.15 -40.63 5.12
N ARG A 400 -7.50 -41.77 4.83
CA ARG A 400 -7.40 -42.38 3.49
C ARG A 400 -8.03 -43.77 3.38
N VAL A 401 -8.75 -44.18 4.42
CA VAL A 401 -9.29 -45.53 4.54
C VAL A 401 -10.80 -45.44 4.54
N ASN A 402 -11.43 -46.32 3.76
CA ASN A 402 -12.87 -46.51 3.77
C ASN A 402 -13.18 -47.93 4.26
N ILE A 403 -14.22 -48.06 5.08
CA ILE A 403 -14.73 -49.36 5.52
C ILE A 403 -15.47 -50.00 4.34
N SER A 404 -15.06 -51.21 3.96
CA SER A 404 -15.64 -51.92 2.82
C SER A 404 -16.51 -53.09 3.26
N ALA A 405 -16.04 -53.89 4.21
CA ALA A 405 -16.76 -55.01 4.82
C ALA A 405 -16.38 -55.13 6.31
N LYS A 406 -17.00 -56.06 7.07
CA LYS A 406 -16.97 -56.12 8.55
C LYS A 406 -15.59 -55.90 9.20
N PHE A 407 -14.48 -56.32 8.58
CA PHE A 407 -13.12 -56.06 9.07
C PHE A 407 -12.14 -55.62 7.98
N HIS A 408 -12.65 -55.41 6.76
CA HIS A 408 -11.83 -55.15 5.60
C HIS A 408 -11.94 -53.68 5.19
N TYR A 409 -10.81 -53.12 4.81
CA TYR A 409 -10.74 -51.73 4.42
C TYR A 409 -10.29 -51.57 2.96
N VAL A 410 -10.60 -50.42 2.39
CA VAL A 410 -9.99 -49.98 1.13
C VAL A 410 -9.22 -48.70 1.42
N ALA A 411 -7.93 -48.72 1.14
CA ALA A 411 -7.05 -47.58 1.24
C ALA A 411 -6.90 -46.88 -0.11
N TYR A 412 -6.78 -45.56 -0.08
CA TYR A 412 -6.61 -44.74 -1.28
C TYR A 412 -5.29 -43.99 -1.25
N GLY A 413 -4.50 -44.12 -2.31
CA GLY A 413 -3.23 -43.43 -2.49
C GLY A 413 -3.21 -42.64 -3.80
N PRO A 414 -2.39 -41.59 -3.92
CA PRO A 414 -2.21 -40.90 -5.19
C PRO A 414 -1.65 -41.86 -6.27
N THR A 415 -2.04 -41.69 -7.53
CA THR A 415 -1.43 -42.42 -8.66
C THR A 415 -0.02 -41.95 -8.98
N SER A 416 0.35 -40.74 -8.55
CA SER A 416 1.65 -40.13 -8.78
C SER A 416 2.07 -39.31 -7.57
N CYS A 417 3.34 -39.41 -7.18
CA CYS A 417 3.92 -38.63 -6.10
C CYS A 417 4.93 -37.64 -6.68
N TYR A 418 5.01 -36.45 -6.09
CA TYR A 418 5.97 -35.43 -6.48
C TYR A 418 7.30 -35.67 -5.77
N ASP A 419 8.34 -35.94 -6.55
CA ASP A 419 9.68 -36.20 -6.06
C ASP A 419 10.49 -34.90 -6.01
N ARG A 420 10.89 -34.52 -4.79
CA ARG A 420 11.57 -33.24 -4.55
C ARG A 420 12.99 -33.18 -5.08
N PRO A 421 13.85 -34.19 -4.83
CA PRO A 421 15.22 -34.16 -5.33
C PRO A 421 15.29 -34.02 -6.85
N THR A 422 14.36 -34.64 -7.57
CA THR A 422 14.32 -34.57 -9.04
C THR A 422 13.39 -33.48 -9.59
N ASN A 423 12.58 -32.82 -8.74
CA ASN A 423 11.58 -31.82 -9.11
C ASN A 423 10.59 -32.34 -10.19
N LYS A 424 10.19 -33.61 -10.10
CA LYS A 424 9.35 -34.28 -11.10
C LYS A 424 8.22 -35.06 -10.45
N TRP A 425 7.13 -35.23 -11.18
CA TRP A 425 6.10 -36.19 -10.82
C TRP A 425 6.57 -37.59 -11.21
N ILE A 426 6.58 -38.50 -10.24
CA ILE A 426 6.86 -39.92 -10.44
C ILE A 426 5.54 -40.66 -10.44
N GLU A 427 5.29 -41.45 -11.48
CA GLU A 427 4.16 -42.37 -11.52
C GLU A 427 4.39 -43.50 -10.53
N GLY A 428 3.39 -43.75 -9.68
CA GLY A 428 3.49 -44.69 -8.59
C GLY A 428 2.79 -44.17 -7.34
N SER A 429 2.16 -45.12 -6.65
CA SER A 429 1.52 -44.88 -5.35
C SER A 429 2.47 -45.15 -4.20
N ASP A 430 2.32 -44.39 -3.12
CA ASP A 430 2.96 -44.69 -1.84
C ASP A 430 2.56 -46.06 -1.28
N LEU A 431 1.43 -46.61 -1.73
CA LEU A 431 0.93 -47.92 -1.30
C LEU A 431 1.52 -49.09 -2.10
N ALA A 432 2.21 -48.83 -3.21
CA ALA A 432 2.71 -49.89 -4.09
C ALA A 432 3.72 -50.83 -3.38
N SER A 433 4.57 -50.27 -2.50
CA SER A 433 5.52 -51.04 -1.68
C SER A 433 4.87 -51.97 -0.66
N SER A 434 3.56 -51.80 -0.40
CA SER A 434 2.82 -52.61 0.55
C SER A 434 2.11 -53.79 -0.10
N HIS A 435 1.90 -53.78 -1.42
CA HIS A 435 1.16 -54.83 -2.13
C HIS A 435 1.79 -56.22 -1.95
N GLY A 436 0.95 -57.23 -1.73
CA GLY A 436 1.36 -58.63 -1.51
C GLY A 436 1.90 -58.92 -0.09
N GLY A 437 2.26 -57.89 0.67
CA GLY A 437 2.75 -58.01 2.03
C GLY A 437 1.65 -58.03 3.09
N THR A 438 2.00 -58.48 4.29
CA THR A 438 1.23 -58.21 5.51
C THR A 438 1.82 -56.98 6.21
N ARG A 439 0.96 -56.09 6.67
CA ARG A 439 1.29 -54.82 7.29
C ARG A 439 0.49 -54.61 8.58
N GLU A 440 1.11 -54.01 9.57
CA GLU A 440 0.46 -53.54 10.79
C GLU A 440 -0.19 -52.19 10.50
N LEU A 441 -1.51 -52.15 10.58
CA LEU A 441 -2.30 -51.01 10.12
C LEU A 441 -2.63 -50.06 11.27
N PHE A 442 -2.34 -48.78 11.02
CA PHE A 442 -2.75 -47.68 11.87
C PHE A 442 -3.66 -46.74 11.06
N ILE A 443 -4.81 -46.36 11.63
CA ILE A 443 -5.77 -45.45 10.99
C ILE A 443 -5.97 -44.19 11.82
N GLY A 444 -6.27 -43.08 11.16
CA GLY A 444 -6.62 -41.83 11.83
C GLY A 444 -8.08 -41.81 12.28
N CYS A 445 -8.32 -41.46 13.54
CA CYS A 445 -9.64 -41.20 14.13
C CYS A 445 -9.69 -39.79 14.74
N LYS A 446 -10.88 -39.33 15.18
CA LYS A 446 -11.03 -38.00 15.82
C LYS A 446 -10.16 -37.82 17.07
N ALA A 447 -9.81 -38.91 17.74
CA ALA A 447 -9.06 -38.90 18.99
C ALA A 447 -7.56 -39.17 18.83
N GLY A 448 -7.07 -39.33 17.59
CA GLY A 448 -5.66 -39.63 17.29
C GLY A 448 -5.49 -40.79 16.31
N VAL A 449 -4.37 -41.50 16.40
CA VAL A 449 -4.06 -42.65 15.55
C VAL A 449 -4.37 -43.94 16.30
N GLU A 450 -5.09 -44.86 15.67
CA GLU A 450 -5.55 -46.13 16.24
C GLU A 450 -4.90 -47.33 15.54
N TYR A 451 -4.35 -48.26 16.32
CA TYR A 451 -3.89 -49.56 15.81
C TYR A 451 -5.08 -50.50 15.62
N VAL A 452 -5.24 -51.06 14.42
CA VAL A 452 -6.43 -51.86 14.06
C VAL A 452 -6.12 -53.31 13.71
N GLY A 453 -4.85 -53.72 13.73
CA GLY A 453 -4.43 -55.10 13.51
C GLY A 453 -3.50 -55.29 12.31
N SER A 454 -3.35 -56.55 11.92
CA SER A 454 -2.49 -56.98 10.82
C SER A 454 -3.32 -57.22 9.56
N TYR A 455 -2.88 -56.61 8.46
CA TYR A 455 -3.61 -56.57 7.20
C TYR A 455 -2.75 -57.03 6.04
N ARG A 456 -3.30 -57.93 5.20
CA ARG A 456 -2.69 -58.24 3.90
C ARG A 456 -3.17 -57.23 2.85
N CYS A 457 -2.21 -56.66 2.13
CA CYS A 457 -2.47 -55.61 1.15
C CYS A 457 -2.64 -56.21 -0.26
N HIS A 458 -3.81 -56.00 -0.84
CA HIS A 458 -4.19 -56.44 -2.18
C HIS A 458 -4.09 -55.27 -3.16
N ASN A 459 -3.46 -55.50 -4.30
CA ASN A 459 -3.47 -54.54 -5.39
C ASN A 459 -4.84 -54.58 -6.08
N LEU A 460 -5.64 -53.50 -5.99
CA LEU A 460 -6.92 -53.40 -6.68
C LEU A 460 -6.82 -52.65 -8.02
N ASP A 461 -5.61 -52.27 -8.45
CA ASP A 461 -5.40 -51.59 -9.74
C ASP A 461 -5.85 -52.45 -10.93
N ALA A 462 -5.80 -53.78 -10.79
CA ALA A 462 -6.34 -54.70 -11.80
C ALA A 462 -7.86 -54.55 -11.97
N LEU A 463 -8.58 -54.09 -10.93
CA LEU A 463 -10.01 -53.82 -11.02
C LEU A 463 -10.30 -52.48 -11.71
N HIS A 464 -9.34 -51.55 -11.72
CA HIS A 464 -9.42 -50.20 -12.28
C HIS A 464 -8.09 -49.76 -12.91
N PRO A 465 -7.73 -50.30 -14.09
CA PRO A 465 -6.52 -49.90 -14.79
C PRO A 465 -6.64 -48.41 -15.15
N GLY A 466 -5.80 -47.58 -14.52
CA GLY A 466 -5.83 -46.12 -14.64
C GLY A 466 -6.30 -45.37 -13.40
N GLY A 467 -6.70 -46.06 -12.33
CA GLY A 467 -7.14 -45.46 -11.07
C GLY A 467 -8.61 -45.03 -11.06
N THR A 468 -9.08 -44.61 -9.89
CA THR A 468 -10.45 -44.18 -9.64
C THR A 468 -10.47 -42.75 -9.07
N GLN A 469 -11.64 -42.12 -9.01
CA GLN A 469 -11.78 -40.83 -8.34
C GLN A 469 -11.72 -40.97 -6.82
N ILE A 470 -11.41 -39.88 -6.12
CA ILE A 470 -11.43 -39.88 -4.65
C ILE A 470 -12.89 -40.02 -4.17
N PRO A 471 -13.21 -41.03 -3.34
CA PRO A 471 -14.51 -41.10 -2.69
C PRO A 471 -14.81 -39.85 -1.86
N SER A 472 -16.07 -39.40 -1.85
CA SER A 472 -16.48 -38.19 -1.11
C SER A 472 -16.20 -38.25 0.40
N ASN A 473 -16.11 -39.44 0.97
CA ASN A 473 -15.80 -39.68 2.38
C ASN A 473 -14.30 -39.74 2.70
N ILE A 474 -13.44 -39.64 1.68
CA ILE A 474 -11.99 -39.61 1.84
C ILE A 474 -11.49 -38.17 1.75
N SER A 475 -10.56 -37.82 2.64
CA SER A 475 -10.03 -36.46 2.68
C SER A 475 -9.04 -36.22 1.53
N ALA A 476 -9.47 -35.48 0.51
CA ALA A 476 -8.60 -35.10 -0.62
C ALA A 476 -7.33 -34.36 -0.15
N SER A 477 -7.42 -33.56 0.92
CA SER A 477 -6.23 -32.90 1.50
C SER A 477 -5.21 -33.90 2.06
N LYS A 478 -5.66 -35.02 2.63
CA LYS A 478 -4.72 -36.04 3.17
C LYS A 478 -4.02 -36.82 2.08
N ILE A 479 -4.70 -37.08 0.97
CA ILE A 479 -4.07 -37.68 -0.22
C ILE A 479 -3.06 -36.71 -0.82
N LEU A 480 -3.40 -35.43 -0.85
CA LEU A 480 -2.56 -34.39 -1.41
C LEU A 480 -1.31 -34.09 -0.57
N ASP A 481 -1.45 -34.08 0.76
CA ASP A 481 -0.32 -33.94 1.69
C ASP A 481 0.76 -34.98 1.40
N ILE A 482 0.35 -36.20 1.00
CA ILE A 482 1.26 -37.29 0.63
C ILE A 482 1.80 -37.12 -0.79
N ALA A 483 0.93 -36.77 -1.75
CA ALA A 483 1.35 -36.54 -3.12
C ALA A 483 2.41 -35.42 -3.25
N LEU A 484 2.34 -34.38 -2.42
CA LEU A 484 3.27 -33.24 -2.43
C LEU A 484 4.36 -33.30 -1.34
N GLY A 485 4.11 -34.09 -0.29
CA GLY A 485 4.95 -34.23 0.90
C GLY A 485 5.03 -33.01 1.83
N VAL A 486 4.47 -31.83 1.50
CA VAL A 486 4.44 -30.57 2.30
C VAL A 486 3.32 -29.67 1.76
N ARG A 487 2.67 -28.87 2.63
CA ARG A 487 1.70 -27.83 2.25
C ARG A 487 2.34 -26.70 1.45
N ARG A 488 1.80 -26.39 0.26
CA ARG A 488 2.28 -25.31 -0.62
C ARG A 488 1.11 -24.49 -1.18
N PRO A 489 1.32 -23.26 -1.66
CA PRO A 489 0.27 -22.44 -2.28
C PRO A 489 -0.41 -23.13 -3.48
N THR A 490 0.31 -23.99 -4.20
CA THR A 490 -0.21 -24.79 -5.32
C THR A 490 -1.14 -25.94 -4.90
N GLU A 491 -1.30 -26.18 -3.59
CA GLU A 491 -2.16 -27.21 -3.02
C GLU A 491 -3.62 -27.06 -3.49
N GLN A 492 -4.13 -25.84 -3.60
CA GLN A 492 -5.52 -25.63 -4.03
C GLN A 492 -5.77 -26.08 -5.48
N VAL A 493 -4.81 -25.85 -6.36
CA VAL A 493 -4.91 -26.25 -7.78
C VAL A 493 -4.86 -27.76 -7.90
N VAL A 494 -3.90 -28.41 -7.25
CA VAL A 494 -3.77 -29.88 -7.30
C VAL A 494 -4.96 -30.55 -6.61
N ARG A 495 -5.44 -29.99 -5.49
CA ARG A 495 -6.66 -30.45 -4.81
C ARG A 495 -7.87 -30.41 -5.73
N ARG A 496 -8.07 -29.31 -6.47
CA ARG A 496 -9.14 -29.22 -7.47
C ARG A 496 -8.97 -30.30 -8.52
N ARG A 497 -7.76 -30.52 -9.05
CA ARG A 497 -7.53 -31.59 -10.03
C ARG A 497 -7.86 -33.00 -9.54
N TYR A 498 -7.61 -33.32 -8.26
CA TYR A 498 -8.06 -34.57 -7.65
C TYR A 498 -9.59 -34.66 -7.53
N LEU A 499 -10.24 -33.57 -7.11
CA LEU A 499 -11.70 -33.51 -6.97
C LEU A 499 -12.42 -33.53 -8.32
N ASP A 500 -11.83 -32.89 -9.32
CA ASP A 500 -12.30 -32.83 -10.70
C ASP A 500 -11.99 -34.13 -11.47
N GLY A 501 -11.33 -35.10 -10.82
CA GLY A 501 -11.01 -36.41 -11.40
C GLY A 501 -9.89 -36.41 -12.44
N GLN A 502 -9.21 -35.28 -12.63
CA GLN A 502 -8.05 -35.17 -13.53
C GLN A 502 -6.84 -35.92 -12.99
N ILE A 503 -6.67 -35.96 -11.66
CA ILE A 503 -5.69 -36.82 -10.99
C ILE A 503 -6.46 -37.90 -10.26
N LYS A 504 -6.18 -39.15 -10.63
CA LYS A 504 -6.86 -40.31 -10.08
C LYS A 504 -6.12 -40.82 -8.83
N VAL A 505 -6.77 -41.71 -8.11
CA VAL A 505 -6.20 -42.42 -6.97
C VAL A 505 -6.20 -43.92 -7.26
N VAL A 506 -5.20 -44.60 -6.73
CA VAL A 506 -5.18 -46.06 -6.69
C VAL A 506 -5.90 -46.55 -5.44
N ALA A 507 -6.43 -47.76 -5.53
CA ALA A 507 -7.09 -48.42 -4.40
C ALA A 507 -6.27 -49.65 -3.98
N THR A 508 -6.06 -49.79 -2.68
CA THR A 508 -5.43 -50.97 -2.08
C THR A 508 -6.43 -51.63 -1.14
N GLY A 509 -6.71 -52.90 -1.37
CA GLY A 509 -7.57 -53.70 -0.50
C GLY A 509 -6.80 -54.13 0.73
N LEU A 510 -7.39 -53.97 1.91
CA LEU A 510 -6.79 -54.34 3.18
C LEU A 510 -7.61 -55.50 3.77
N GLU A 511 -7.10 -56.72 3.59
CA GLU A 511 -7.66 -57.95 4.17
C GLU A 511 -7.20 -58.07 5.62
N TYR A 512 -8.11 -58.20 6.56
CA TYR A 512 -7.74 -58.42 7.95
C TYR A 512 -7.30 -59.88 8.09
N VAL A 513 -6.06 -60.11 8.54
CA VAL A 513 -5.50 -61.45 8.67
C VAL A 513 -5.23 -61.84 10.12
N GLY A 514 -5.25 -60.88 11.05
CA GLY A 514 -5.05 -61.15 12.46
C GLY A 514 -4.76 -59.89 13.27
N PHE A 515 -4.37 -60.10 14.51
CA PHE A 515 -4.04 -59.04 15.45
C PHE A 515 -2.72 -59.35 16.14
N ASN A 516 -1.79 -58.40 16.12
CA ASN A 516 -0.49 -58.58 16.75
C ASN A 516 -0.58 -58.18 18.23
N ASN A 517 -0.91 -59.17 19.08
CA ASN A 517 -1.05 -58.95 20.52
C ASN A 517 0.24 -58.40 21.16
N GLN A 518 1.41 -58.82 20.67
CA GLN A 518 2.69 -58.32 21.19
C GLN A 518 2.86 -56.82 20.92
N LEU A 519 2.59 -56.38 19.69
CA LEU A 519 2.58 -54.96 19.31
C LEU A 519 1.56 -54.18 20.14
N TYR A 520 0.35 -54.73 20.28
CA TYR A 520 -0.72 -54.10 21.02
C TYR A 520 -0.39 -53.91 22.50
N ASP A 521 0.02 -54.98 23.20
CA ASP A 521 0.36 -54.95 24.62
C ASP A 521 1.52 -53.98 24.88
N PHE A 522 2.48 -53.95 23.97
CA PHE A 522 3.57 -52.99 23.99
C PHE A 522 3.07 -51.54 23.90
N LEU A 523 2.27 -51.21 22.88
CA LEU A 523 1.74 -49.86 22.70
C LEU A 523 0.88 -49.44 23.89
N ARG A 524 0.06 -50.37 24.42
CA ARG A 524 -0.79 -50.13 25.59
C ARG A 524 0.04 -49.81 26.83
N LYS A 525 1.08 -50.61 27.10
CA LYS A 525 2.02 -50.37 28.20
C LYS A 525 2.66 -48.99 28.07
N ARG A 526 3.16 -48.64 26.89
CA ARG A 526 3.81 -47.35 26.67
C ARG A 526 2.86 -46.17 26.86
N ILE A 527 1.63 -46.25 26.34
CA ILE A 527 0.64 -45.20 26.57
C ILE A 527 0.34 -45.04 28.07
N ALA A 528 0.35 -46.13 28.84
CA ALA A 528 0.21 -46.07 30.29
C ALA A 528 1.43 -45.37 30.94
N ASP A 529 2.64 -45.71 30.51
CA ASP A 529 3.88 -45.08 30.99
C ASP A 529 3.90 -43.57 30.67
N ASP A 530 3.59 -43.17 29.44
CA ASP A 530 3.49 -41.76 29.02
C ASP A 530 2.42 -40.99 29.83
N ARG A 531 1.30 -41.65 30.17
CA ARG A 531 0.27 -41.06 31.03
C ARG A 531 0.75 -40.89 32.46
N ALA A 532 1.52 -41.86 32.98
CA ALA A 532 2.09 -41.80 34.32
C ALA A 532 3.15 -40.67 34.40
N GLU A 533 4.06 -40.59 33.44
CA GLU A 533 5.05 -39.51 33.35
C GLU A 533 4.37 -38.14 33.26
N LEU A 534 3.34 -38.00 32.42
CA LEU A 534 2.60 -36.74 32.30
C LEU A 534 1.89 -36.37 33.61
N HIS A 535 1.32 -37.35 34.32
CA HIS A 535 0.69 -37.14 35.61
C HIS A 535 1.72 -36.70 36.66
N ASP A 536 2.90 -37.30 36.69
CA ASP A 536 3.98 -36.94 37.61
C ASP A 536 4.56 -35.56 37.32
N VAL A 537 4.77 -35.20 36.05
CA VAL A 537 5.18 -33.85 35.65
C VAL A 537 4.12 -32.82 36.05
N THR A 538 2.82 -33.15 35.88
CA THR A 538 1.72 -32.26 36.26
C THR A 538 1.64 -32.11 37.79
N GLN A 539 1.88 -33.18 38.55
CA GLN A 539 1.95 -33.12 40.02
C GLN A 539 3.15 -32.31 40.51
N LEU A 540 4.33 -32.50 39.92
CA LEU A 540 5.54 -31.73 40.21
C LEU A 540 5.36 -30.24 39.87
N GLY A 541 4.70 -29.94 38.75
CA GLY A 541 4.33 -28.57 38.36
C GLY A 541 3.38 -27.90 39.37
N LYS A 542 2.35 -28.64 39.83
CA LYS A 542 1.42 -28.16 40.88
C LYS A 542 2.13 -27.95 42.22
N ARG A 543 3.06 -28.84 42.61
CA ARG A 543 3.86 -28.68 43.84
C ARG A 543 4.78 -27.46 43.76
N LYS A 544 5.50 -27.26 42.65
CA LYS A 544 6.34 -26.06 42.44
C LYS A 544 5.53 -24.76 42.44
N ALA A 545 4.31 -24.77 41.89
CA ALA A 545 3.41 -23.62 41.95
C ALA A 545 2.91 -23.34 43.38
N CYS A 546 2.61 -24.37 44.18
CA CYS A 546 2.27 -24.21 45.59
C CYS A 546 3.45 -23.67 46.41
N ASP A 547 4.67 -24.16 46.16
CA ASP A 547 5.88 -23.68 46.83
C ASP A 547 6.22 -22.23 46.46
N ALA A 548 5.99 -21.83 45.20
CA ALA A 548 6.14 -20.44 44.76
C ALA A 548 5.09 -19.51 45.41
N GLY A 549 3.84 -19.97 45.55
CA GLY A 549 2.78 -19.24 46.26
C GLY A 549 3.07 -19.06 47.76
N LEU A 550 3.61 -20.10 48.41
CA LEU A 550 4.06 -20.04 49.81
C LEU A 550 5.23 -19.06 50.01
N ARG A 551 6.17 -18.98 49.06
CA ARG A 551 7.27 -17.99 49.09
C ARG A 551 6.79 -16.55 48.90
N GLN A 552 5.73 -16.29 48.12
CA GLN A 552 5.14 -14.95 47.99
C GLN A 552 4.32 -14.55 49.23
N GLY A 553 3.65 -15.50 49.89
CA GLY A 553 2.96 -15.26 51.18
C GLY A 553 3.91 -14.98 52.35
N ALA A 554 5.11 -15.58 52.36
CA ALA A 554 6.12 -15.31 53.38
C ALA A 554 6.75 -13.91 53.25
N LYS A 555 6.96 -13.41 52.02
CA LYS A 555 7.48 -12.05 51.77
C LYS A 555 6.49 -10.95 52.12
N THR A 556 5.19 -11.22 52.10
CA THR A 556 4.16 -10.23 52.48
C THR A 556 3.93 -10.15 54.00
N LYS A 557 4.25 -11.19 54.77
CA LYS A 557 4.19 -11.14 56.25
C LYS A 557 5.40 -10.47 56.91
N PHE A 558 6.57 -10.44 56.27
CA PHE A 558 7.76 -9.76 56.82
C PHE A 558 7.78 -8.23 56.62
N ARG A 559 6.79 -7.65 55.92
CA ARG A 559 6.73 -6.20 55.64
C ARG A 559 5.76 -5.43 56.54
N LYS A 560 5.25 -6.06 57.62
CA LYS A 560 4.29 -5.45 58.57
C LYS A 560 4.80 -5.27 59.99
N THR A 561 6.10 -5.48 60.24
CA THR A 561 6.74 -5.18 61.52
C THR A 561 8.10 -4.54 61.27
N SER A 562 8.07 -3.24 60.98
CA SER A 562 9.17 -2.29 61.11
C SER A 562 8.61 -0.88 60.96
#